data_AF-A0A871BCU3-F1
#
_entry.id   AF-A0A871BCU3-F1
#
_cell.length_a   1.000
_cell.length_b   1.000
_cell.length_c   1.000
_cell.angle_alpha   90.00
_cell.angle_beta   90.00
_cell.angle_gamma   90.00
#
_symmetry.space_group_name_H-M   'P 1'
#
loop_
_entity.id
_entity.type
_entity.pdbx_description
1 polymer ?
#
loop_
_entity_poly.entity_id
_entity_poly.type
_entity_poly.pdbx_seq_one_letter_code
_entity_poly.pdbx_strand_id
1 'polypeptide(L)' 'MPTCRNCGETCDAAELTRHVSEGWLVVHCPACHAPLGSYRLGTPSVDRMRNAE' A
#
# COMPACT_ATOMS: atom_id res chain seq x y z
N MET A 1 6.89 -7.87 -5.68
CA MET A 1 6.20 -8.24 -4.43
C MET A 1 6.94 -7.59 -3.27
N PRO A 2 6.29 -6.76 -2.44
CA PRO A 2 6.93 -6.20 -1.26
C PRO A 2 7.18 -7.28 -0.21
N THR A 3 8.38 -7.30 0.36
CA THR A 3 8.69 -8.12 1.54
C THR A 3 8.33 -7.35 2.81
N CYS A 4 7.57 -7.96 3.70
CA CYS A 4 7.27 -7.38 4.99
C CYS A 4 8.54 -7.29 5.85
N ARG A 5 8.87 -6.09 6.32
CA ARG A 5 10.03 -5.89 7.20
C ARG A 5 9.83 -6.45 8.61
N ASN A 6 8.59 -6.76 8.99
CA ASN A 6 8.27 -7.28 10.32
C ASN A 6 8.39 -8.82 10.38
N CYS A 7 7.68 -9.54 9.49
CA CYS A 7 7.71 -11.01 9.47
C CYS A 7 8.67 -11.61 8.43
N GLY A 8 9.23 -10.80 7.52
CA GLY A 8 10.12 -11.28 6.46
C GLY A 8 9.39 -11.95 5.28
N GLU A 9 8.06 -12.05 5.34
CA GLU A 9 7.29 -12.74 4.32
C GLU A 9 7.12 -11.89 3.06
N THR A 10 7.12 -12.55 1.90
CA THR A 10 6.87 -11.89 0.62
C THR A 10 5.38 -11.79 0.40
N CYS A 11 4.86 -10.57 0.36
CA CYS A 11 3.43 -10.34 0.19
C CYS A 11 3.09 -10.15 -1.28
N ASP A 12 2.05 -10.82 -1.76
CA ASP A 12 1.47 -10.50 -3.06
C ASP A 12 0.66 -9.20 -2.98
N ALA A 13 0.79 -8.35 -4.00
CA ALA A 13 0.13 -7.04 -4.03
C ALA A 13 -1.41 -7.13 -4.11
N ALA A 14 -1.94 -8.21 -4.68
CA ALA A 14 -3.37 -8.50 -4.73
C ALA A 14 -3.92 -8.98 -3.38
N GLU A 15 -3.07 -9.56 -2.52
CA GLU A 15 -3.44 -10.09 -1.20
C GLU A 15 -3.20 -9.09 -0.05
N LEU A 16 -2.77 -7.87 -0.36
CA LEU A 16 -2.54 -6.85 0.65
C LEU A 16 -3.85 -6.34 1.25
N THR A 17 -3.97 -6.43 2.57
CA THR A 17 -5.09 -5.85 3.32
C THR A 17 -4.98 -4.34 3.33
N ARG A 18 -6.00 -3.66 2.80
CA ARG A 18 -6.07 -2.19 2.70
C ARG A 18 -7.12 -1.68 3.68
N HIS A 19 -6.69 -0.80 4.59
CA HIS A 19 -7.55 -0.19 5.58
C HIS A 19 -7.59 1.33 5.34
N VAL A 20 -8.79 1.89 5.21
CA VAL A 20 -8.98 3.34 5.06
C VAL A 20 -9.36 3.95 6.41
N SER A 21 -8.56 4.91 6.90
CA SER A 21 -8.80 5.63 8.15
C SER A 21 -8.48 7.11 7.98
N GLU A 22 -9.42 8.00 8.32
CA GLU A 22 -9.24 9.47 8.33
C GLU A 22 -8.57 10.06 7.07
N GLY A 23 -8.92 9.56 5.89
CA GLY A 23 -8.30 10.01 4.63
C GLY A 23 -6.89 9.47 4.41
N TRP A 24 -6.54 8.34 5.04
CA TRP A 24 -5.33 7.57 4.77
C TRP A 24 -5.69 6.14 4.36
N LEU A 25 -5.02 5.63 3.35
CA LEU A 25 -5.01 4.23 2.97
C LEU A 25 -3.78 3.59 3.62
N VAL A 26 -3.98 2.82 4.68
CA VAL A 26 -2.95 2.03 5.32
C VAL A 26 -2.96 0.63 4.73
N VAL A 27 -1.80 0.14 4.34
CA VAL A 27 -1.61 -1.20 3.79
C VAL A 27 -0.96 -2.06 4.86
N HIS A 28 -1.57 -3.19 5.16
CA HIS A 28 -1.10 -4.15 6.16
C HIS A 28 -0.62 -5.43 5.50
N CYS A 29 0.37 -6.07 6.13
CA CYS A 29 0.77 -7.42 5.78
C CYS A 29 -0.39 -8.40 6.11
N PRO A 30 -0.80 -9.29 5.20
CA PRO A 30 -1.90 -10.23 5.48
C PRO A 30 -1.54 -11.28 6.54
N ALA A 31 -0.24 -11.61 6.69
CA ALA A 31 0.19 -12.65 7.61
C ALA A 31 0.36 -12.16 9.05
N CYS A 32 1.05 -11.03 9.25
CA CYS A 32 1.34 -10.51 10.60
C CYS A 32 0.57 -9.24 10.97
N HIS A 33 -0.27 -8.74 10.07
CA HIS A 33 -1.04 -7.49 10.21
C HIS A 33 -0.22 -6.22 10.48
N ALA A 34 1.11 -6.30 10.43
CA ALA A 34 1.97 -5.13 10.56
C ALA A 34 1.77 -4.15 9.40
N PRO A 35 1.83 -2.83 9.65
CA PRO A 35 1.72 -1.83 8.59
C PRO A 35 2.92 -1.94 7.64
N LEU A 36 2.63 -2.18 6.36
CA LEU A 36 3.61 -2.20 5.27
C LEU A 36 3.86 -0.78 4.72
N GLY A 37 2.83 0.07 4.74
CA GLY A 37 2.92 1.45 4.26
C GLY A 37 1.60 2.19 4.39
N SER A 38 1.61 3.49 4.21
CA SER A 38 0.42 4.32 4.23
C SER A 38 0.46 5.40 3.15
N TYR A 39 -0.70 5.73 2.60
CA TYR A 39 -0.89 6.72 1.56
C TYR A 39 -1.98 7.70 1.99
N ARG A 40 -1.80 9.00 1.75
CA ARG A 40 -2.85 9.99 2.02
C ARG A 40 -3.84 10.02 0.86
N LEU A 41 -5.10 9.76 1.14
CA LEU A 41 -6.22 9.88 0.22
C LEU A 41 -6.57 11.36 0.04
N GLY A 42 -6.69 11.82 -1.20
CA GLY A 42 -7.03 13.21 -1.54
C GLY A 42 -5.86 14.07 -2.03
N THR A 43 -4.61 13.64 -1.86
CA THR A 43 -3.47 14.18 -2.62
C THR A 43 -3.18 13.23 -3.77
N PRO A 44 -3.36 13.63 -5.05
CA PRO A 44 -2.91 12.81 -6.16
C PRO A 44 -1.38 12.72 -6.07
N SER A 45 -0.87 11.57 -5.62
CA SER A 45 0.59 11.35 -5.59
C SER A 45 1.16 10.97 -6.96
N VAL A 46 0.34 11.02 -8.01
CA VAL A 46 0.73 10.73 -9.39
C VAL A 46 0.13 11.76 -10.33
N ASP A 47 0.93 12.74 -10.74
CA ASP A 47 0.89 13.21 -12.12
C ASP A 47 1.34 12.01 -12.99
N ARG A 48 0.40 11.18 -13.41
CA ARG A 48 0.63 10.13 -14.41
C ARG A 48 -0.56 10.06 -15.37
N MET A 49 -0.74 11.12 -16.14
CA MET A 49 -1.33 11.03 -17.48
C MET A 49 -0.75 12.14 -18.36
N ARG A 50 0.52 11.95 -18.78
CA ARG A 50 0.98 12.43 -20.09
C ARG A 50 2.23 11.68 -20.53
N ASN A 51 2.05 10.39 -20.76
CA ASN A 51 2.65 9.78 -21.95
C ASN A 51 1.51 9.78 -22.99
N ALA A 52 1.34 10.92 -23.65
CA ALA A 52 0.64 11.00 -24.92
C ALA A 52 1.76 11.16 -25.95
N GLU A 53 1.99 10.05 -26.65
CA GLU A 53 2.59 9.91 -27.98
C GLU A 53 2.63 11.17 -28.87
#